data_AF-A0A6N7FQV7-F1
#
_entry.id   AF-A0A6N7FQV7-F1
#
_cell.length_a   1.000
_cell.length_b   1.000
_cell.length_c   1.000
_cell.angle_alpha   90.00
_cell.angle_beta   90.00
_cell.angle_gamma   90.00
#
_symmetry.space_group_name_H-M   'P 1'
#
loop_
_entity.id
_entity.type
_entity.pdbx_description
1 polymer ?
#
loop_
_entity_poly.entity_id
_entity_poly.type
_entity_poly.pdbx_seq_one_letter_code
_entity_poly.pdbx_strand_id
1 'polypeptide(L)'
;MDQNDGVGRPEDFGRWRETGWTGEGHGPDEPDVPEQITCVDCGGTAHRLSYVPPEGWEPGDVVAYRCADCLDRWDLVVPDGQD
;
A
#
# COMPACT_ATOMS: atom_id res chain seq x y z
N MET A 1 39.79 2.34 10.09
CA MET A 1 39.85 3.81 9.96
C MET A 1 38.57 4.20 9.25
N ASP A 2 37.40 3.93 9.84
CA ASP A 2 36.76 4.76 10.88
C ASP A 2 36.45 6.14 10.25
N GLN A 3 35.20 6.59 10.13
CA GLN A 3 34.20 6.64 11.21
C GLN A 3 32.76 6.60 10.66
N ASN A 4 31.93 5.87 11.39
CA ASN A 4 30.50 6.17 11.55
C ASN A 4 30.37 7.53 12.28
N ASP A 5 29.62 8.45 11.70
CA ASP A 5 28.86 9.49 12.38
C ASP A 5 27.54 9.55 11.61
N GLY A 6 26.38 9.15 12.12
CA GLY A 6 25.93 9.24 13.48
C GLY A 6 24.51 9.81 13.43
N VAL A 7 23.53 8.90 13.48
CA VAL A 7 22.24 9.04 14.17
C VAL A 7 21.24 10.06 13.59
N GLY A 8 20.12 9.54 13.10
CA GLY A 8 19.04 10.30 12.45
C GLY A 8 18.11 11.09 13.37
N ARG A 9 17.24 11.90 12.76
CA ARG A 9 15.99 12.38 13.38
C ARG A 9 14.81 11.49 12.95
N PRO A 10 13.95 11.07 13.90
CA PRO A 10 13.02 9.93 13.75
C PRO A 10 11.56 10.27 13.35
N GLU A 11 11.25 11.35 12.61
CA GLU A 11 9.85 11.83 12.50
C GLU A 11 9.31 12.11 11.08
N ASP A 12 10.10 12.00 10.02
CA ASP A 12 9.70 12.53 8.70
C ASP A 12 9.72 11.41 7.63
N PHE A 13 8.55 10.80 7.42
CA PHE A 13 8.16 10.07 6.21
C PHE A 13 9.11 8.95 5.73
N GLY A 14 9.60 8.13 6.65
CA GLY A 14 10.49 7.02 6.34
C GLY A 14 9.85 5.90 5.52
N ARG A 15 10.54 5.56 4.41
CA ARG A 15 10.73 4.19 3.88
C ARG A 15 9.89 3.74 2.67
N TRP A 16 9.84 4.54 1.61
CA TRP A 16 9.24 4.14 0.33
C TRP A 16 10.24 3.82 -0.79
N ARG A 17 11.53 3.63 -0.47
CA ARG A 17 12.58 3.42 -1.50
C ARG A 17 13.38 2.12 -1.38
N GLU A 18 13.12 1.30 -0.36
CA GLU A 18 13.94 0.12 -0.06
C GLU A 18 13.25 -1.23 -0.31
N THR A 19 11.98 -1.28 -0.70
CA THR A 19 11.27 -2.54 -1.00
C THR A 19 11.36 -2.98 -2.46
N GLY A 20 12.02 -2.20 -3.33
CA GLY A 20 12.17 -2.62 -4.72
C GLY A 20 10.82 -2.84 -5.42
N TRP A 21 9.90 -1.88 -5.32
CA TRP A 21 8.75 -1.85 -6.23
C TRP A 21 9.28 -1.62 -7.65
N THR A 22 9.50 -2.69 -8.41
CA THR A 22 9.58 -2.63 -9.87
C THR A 22 8.13 -2.55 -10.35
N GLY A 23 7.71 -1.39 -10.84
CA GLY A 23 6.37 -1.20 -11.40
C GLY A 23 6.23 -2.00 -12.70
N GLU A 24 6.15 -3.32 -12.59
CA GLU A 24 5.81 -4.23 -13.67
C GLU A 24 4.29 -4.29 -13.72
N GLY A 25 3.75 -3.29 -14.43
CA GLY A 25 2.33 -3.00 -14.49
C GLY A 25 1.48 -4.12 -15.07
N HIS A 26 0.35 -4.35 -14.42
CA HIS A 26 -0.86 -4.82 -15.08
C HIS A 26 -1.14 -3.93 -16.30
N GLY A 27 -1.78 -4.48 -17.35
CA GLY A 27 -2.11 -3.72 -18.57
C GLY A 27 -2.81 -2.39 -18.22
N PRO A 28 -2.73 -1.37 -19.09
CA PRO A 28 -3.04 0.03 -18.74
C PRO A 28 -4.49 0.32 -18.30
N ASP A 29 -5.36 -0.67 -18.23
CA ASP A 29 -6.81 -0.53 -18.04
C ASP A 29 -7.39 -1.44 -16.94
N GLU A 30 -6.60 -2.33 -16.32
CA GLU A 30 -7.10 -3.18 -15.21
C GLU A 30 -6.60 -2.64 -13.87
N PRO A 31 -7.49 -2.35 -12.90
CA PRO A 31 -7.07 -1.88 -11.60
C PRO A 31 -6.38 -3.00 -10.81
N ASP A 32 -5.06 -2.84 -10.65
CA ASP A 32 -4.26 -3.69 -9.76
C ASP A 32 -4.57 -3.33 -8.30
N VAL A 33 -5.51 -4.06 -7.69
CA VAL A 33 -5.82 -3.93 -6.27
C VAL A 33 -4.94 -4.88 -5.46
N PRO A 34 -3.93 -4.38 -4.73
CA PRO A 34 -2.95 -5.24 -4.09
C PRO A 34 -3.53 -5.98 -2.88
N GLU A 35 -2.99 -7.16 -2.57
CA GLU A 35 -3.35 -7.89 -1.35
C GLU A 35 -2.88 -7.19 -0.07
N GLN A 36 -1.88 -6.31 -0.19
CA GLN A 36 -1.26 -5.60 0.93
C GLN A 36 -0.99 -4.14 0.56
N ILE A 37 -1.23 -3.24 1.52
CA ILE A 37 -0.87 -1.82 1.44
C ILE A 37 -0.12 -1.39 2.69
N THR A 38 0.51 -0.22 2.63
CA THR A 38 1.00 0.45 3.82
C THR A 38 -0.17 1.12 4.54
N CYS A 39 -0.28 0.88 5.85
CA CYS A 39 -1.27 1.52 6.71
C CYS A 39 -1.03 3.03 6.75
N VAL A 40 -2.08 3.82 6.50
CA VAL A 40 -1.97 5.28 6.43
C VAL A 40 -1.77 5.95 7.79
N ASP A 41 -2.12 5.26 8.88
CA ASP A 41 -2.01 5.80 10.24
C ASP A 41 -0.70 5.42 10.93
N CYS A 42 -0.30 4.14 10.86
CA CYS A 42 0.88 3.64 11.58
C CYS A 42 2.07 3.25 10.69
N GLY A 43 1.91 3.26 9.36
CA GLY A 43 2.95 2.82 8.42
C GLY A 43 3.22 1.31 8.40
N GLY A 44 2.51 0.51 9.22
CA GLY A 44 2.59 -0.96 9.23
C GLY A 44 1.92 -1.63 8.04
N THR A 45 1.91 -2.96 7.99
CA THR A 45 1.29 -3.70 6.87
C THR A 45 -0.20 -3.86 7.08
N ALA A 46 -1.00 -3.47 6.09
CA ALA A 46 -2.44 -3.72 6.06
C ALA A 46 -2.80 -4.73 4.97
N HIS A 47 -3.60 -5.72 5.35
CA HIS A 47 -3.99 -6.83 4.49
C HIS A 47 -5.42 -6.65 3.98
N ARG A 48 -5.65 -6.94 2.69
CA ARG A 48 -6.97 -6.89 2.07
C ARG A 48 -7.90 -7.91 2.75
N LEU A 49 -9.09 -7.44 3.12
CA LEU A 49 -10.17 -8.27 3.64
C LEU A 49 -11.21 -8.61 2.57
N SER A 50 -11.39 -7.75 1.57
CA SER A 50 -12.30 -8.01 0.46
C SER A 50 -11.78 -9.14 -0.43
N TYR A 51 -12.69 -10.01 -0.87
CA TYR A 51 -12.42 -11.00 -1.90
C TYR A 51 -12.40 -10.34 -3.28
N VAL A 52 -11.55 -10.85 -4.16
CA VAL A 52 -11.56 -10.45 -5.58
C VAL A 52 -12.91 -10.87 -6.18
N PRO A 53 -13.66 -9.96 -6.80
CA PRO A 53 -14.88 -10.31 -7.51
C PRO A 53 -14.58 -11.25 -8.69
N PRO A 54 -15.52 -12.10 -9.10
CA PRO A 54 -15.30 -13.03 -10.21
C PRO A 54 -15.04 -12.33 -11.55
N GLU A 55 -15.53 -11.11 -11.71
CA GLU A 55 -15.34 -10.25 -12.88
C GLU A 55 -14.08 -9.37 -12.82
N GLY A 56 -13.30 -9.46 -11.74
CA GLY A 56 -12.21 -8.53 -11.46
C GLY A 56 -12.67 -7.31 -10.66
N TRP A 57 -11.77 -6.37 -10.45
CA TRP A 57 -12.08 -5.10 -9.79
C TRP A 57 -12.51 -4.06 -10.82
N GLU A 58 -13.50 -3.25 -10.49
CA GLU A 58 -13.95 -2.13 -11.30
C GLU A 58 -13.69 -0.78 -10.59
N PRO A 59 -13.42 0.30 -11.35
CA PRO A 59 -13.39 1.64 -10.77
C PRO A 59 -14.64 1.97 -9.97
N GLY A 60 -14.46 2.50 -8.76
CA GLY A 60 -15.54 2.79 -7.82
C GLY A 60 -15.83 1.66 -6.82
N ASP A 61 -15.29 0.45 -7.02
CA ASP A 61 -15.38 -0.62 -6.03
C ASP A 61 -14.72 -0.20 -4.72
N VAL A 62 -15.26 -0.70 -3.59
CA VAL A 62 -14.70 -0.44 -2.27
C VAL A 62 -13.97 -1.68 -1.74
N VAL A 63 -12.69 -1.50 -1.43
CA VAL A 63 -11.79 -2.53 -0.96
C VAL A 63 -11.44 -2.27 0.50
N ALA A 64 -11.78 -3.21 1.37
CA ALA A 64 -11.47 -3.12 2.79
C ALA A 64 -10.09 -3.72 3.08
N TYR A 65 -9.31 -3.05 3.91
CA TYR A 65 -8.01 -3.47 4.43
C TYR A 65 -7.98 -3.40 5.95
N ARG A 66 -7.17 -4.24 6.59
CA ARG A 66 -6.91 -4.17 8.04
C ARG A 66 -5.43 -4.26 8.36
N CYS A 67 -4.95 -3.33 9.18
CA CYS A 67 -3.58 -3.33 9.65
C CYS A 67 -3.32 -4.47 10.64
N ALA A 68 -2.18 -5.16 10.50
CA ALA A 68 -1.74 -6.17 11.46
C ALA A 68 -1.21 -5.55 12.77
N ASP A 69 -0.72 -4.31 12.73
CA ASP A 69 -0.10 -3.63 13.86
C ASP A 69 -1.09 -2.80 14.69
N CYS A 70 -1.77 -1.81 14.08
CA CYS A 70 -2.70 -0.94 14.80
C CYS A 70 -4.14 -1.48 14.84
N LEU A 71 -4.44 -2.55 14.08
CA LEU A 71 -5.75 -3.19 13.97
C LEU A 71 -6.87 -2.34 13.37
N ASP A 72 -6.58 -1.10 12.96
CA ASP A 72 -7.50 -0.24 12.24
C ASP A 72 -7.83 -0.78 10.85
N ARG A 73 -8.99 -0.33 10.36
CA ARG A 73 -9.56 -0.70 9.08
C ARG A 73 -9.58 0.52 8.15
N TRP A 74 -9.33 0.26 6.87
CA TRP A 74 -9.40 1.24 5.79
C TRP A 74 -10.30 0.72 4.68
N ASP A 75 -11.11 1.61 4.12
CA ASP A 75 -11.98 1.34 2.97
C ASP A 75 -11.51 2.25 1.83
N LEU A 76 -10.89 1.67 0.80
CA LEU A 76 -10.32 2.40 -0.33
C LEU A 76 -11.16 2.18 -1.58
N VAL A 77 -11.32 3.24 -2.38
CA VAL A 77 -12.02 3.18 -3.65
C VAL A 77 -11.04 2.81 -4.76
N VAL A 78 -11.41 1.87 -5.62
CA VAL A 78 -10.64 1.51 -6.81
C VAL A 78 -10.64 2.71 -7.78
N PRO A 79 -9.48 3.22 -8.19
CA PRO A 79 -9.40 4.40 -9.06
C PRO A 79 -9.78 4.07 -10.51
N ASP A 80 -10.22 5.07 -11.27
CA ASP A 80 -10.55 4.97 -12.70
C ASP A 80 -9.34 5.05 -13.65
N GLY A 81 -8.12 4.96 -13.11
CA GLY A 81 -6.88 4.96 -13.90
C GLY A 81 -6.49 6.32 -14.51
N GLN A 82 -7.19 7.41 -14.17
CA GLN A 82 -6.95 8.78 -14.67
C GLN A 82 -6.56 9.79 -13.57
N ASP A 83 -5.88 9.36 -12.50
CA ASP A 83 -5.45 10.22 -11.38
C ASP A 83 -3.93 10.47 -11.36
#